data_AF-A0A8H7XM90-F1
#
_entry.id   AF-A0A8H7XM90-F1
#
_cell.length_a   1.000
_cell.length_b   1.000
_cell.length_c   1.000
_cell.angle_alpha   90.00
_cell.angle_beta   90.00
_cell.angle_gamma   90.00
#
_symmetry.space_group_name_H-M   'P 1'
#
loop_
_entity.id
_entity.type
_entity.pdbx_description
1 polymer ?
#
loop_
_entity_poly.entity_id
_entity_poly.type
_entity_poly.pdbx_seq_one_letter_code
_entity_poly.pdbx_strand_id
1 'polypeptide(L)'
;MDIYTAKRPGSAPTVNTSDCACPSTPLTPVQSWIQFALVIEEKQLDIRMRARRLVNHDGLTDRVKLQKLRDSLKTLMVQLNKLQAKAGVVATGRQDIDISDQILIDWEDEEDVLAPGSGPTVNKDIDLQPICLPSNGAASKIYASDELEARISKARSHLNQIRELIAERSFQFKEVVRKGPRKGVRTRGQTAVKELKDQISMHAQAYSHCRTRIVKLGANDEILQELRILTKEDIKSSTAILNPNLLGSTKFRLSWIWYSVHQRFGPRWALDPTATPDADPNTLSGEADPATVLECELF
;
A
#
# COMPACT_ATOMS: atom_id res chain seq x y z
N MET A 1 28.89 -22.74 -41.25
CA MET A 1 28.92 -21.26 -41.25
C MET A 1 29.04 -20.85 -39.80
N ASP A 2 30.27 -20.64 -39.36
CA ASP A 2 30.64 -20.25 -38.00
C ASP A 2 30.90 -18.75 -37.97
N ILE A 3 30.20 -18.01 -37.11
CA ILE A 3 30.16 -16.53 -37.12
C ILE A 3 30.78 -15.88 -35.89
N TYR A 4 31.58 -16.61 -35.10
CA TYR A 4 32.18 -16.07 -33.88
C TYR A 4 33.70 -16.24 -33.82
N THR A 5 34.40 -15.40 -34.58
CA THR A 5 35.80 -15.07 -34.34
C THR A 5 36.04 -13.58 -34.65
N ALA A 6 35.75 -12.72 -33.67
CA ALA A 6 36.19 -11.33 -33.69
C ALA A 6 37.05 -11.04 -32.46
N LYS A 7 38.36 -11.02 -32.70
CA LYS A 7 39.43 -10.56 -31.82
C LYS A 7 39.30 -9.03 -31.64
N ARG A 8 39.22 -8.53 -30.40
CA ARG A 8 39.44 -7.10 -30.09
C ARG A 8 40.69 -6.96 -29.21
N PRO A 9 41.67 -6.11 -29.60
CA PRO A 9 42.77 -5.74 -28.74
C PRO A 9 42.45 -4.47 -27.94
N GLY A 10 43.04 -4.33 -26.76
CA GLY A 10 43.36 -3.03 -26.17
C GLY A 10 42.59 -2.61 -24.91
N SER A 11 43.28 -2.76 -23.78
CA SER A 11 43.33 -1.86 -22.61
C SER A 11 42.01 -1.39 -21.97
N ALA A 12 41.70 -1.96 -20.80
CA ALA A 12 40.77 -1.40 -19.84
C ALA A 12 41.45 -0.29 -19.02
N PRO A 13 40.87 0.92 -18.91
CA PRO A 13 41.24 1.85 -17.86
C PRO A 13 40.61 1.37 -16.55
N THR A 14 41.45 1.23 -15.51
CA THR A 14 41.04 1.07 -14.12
C THR A 14 40.16 2.24 -13.69
N VAL A 15 38.85 2.02 -13.68
CA VAL A 15 37.90 2.92 -13.00
C VAL A 15 38.01 2.61 -11.51
N ASN A 16 38.63 3.53 -10.79
CA ASN A 16 38.65 3.52 -9.34
C ASN A 16 37.22 3.52 -8.83
N THR A 17 36.83 2.43 -8.18
CA THR A 17 35.59 2.31 -7.41
C THR A 17 35.70 3.28 -6.24
N SER A 18 35.27 4.52 -6.45
CA SER A 18 35.05 5.45 -5.35
C SER A 18 33.85 4.94 -4.56
N ASP A 19 34.14 4.42 -3.38
CA ASP A 19 33.16 4.05 -2.36
C ASP A 19 32.15 5.19 -2.16
N CYS A 20 30.93 5.01 -2.65
CA CYS A 20 29.78 5.82 -2.28
C CYS A 20 29.28 5.31 -0.93
N ALA A 21 30.08 5.55 0.12
CA ALA A 21 29.65 5.34 1.49
C ALA A 21 28.73 6.50 1.86
N CYS A 22 27.42 6.30 1.71
CA CYS A 22 26.45 7.13 2.43
C CYS A 22 26.78 7.00 3.93
N PRO A 23 27.12 8.09 4.64
CA PRO A 23 27.34 8.00 6.07
C PRO A 23 25.97 7.76 6.72
N SER A 24 25.68 6.50 7.04
CA SER A 24 24.54 6.17 7.89
C SER A 24 24.82 6.76 9.27
N THR A 25 24.32 7.97 9.53
CA THR A 25 24.40 8.59 10.84
C THR A 25 23.78 7.61 11.85
N PRO A 26 24.49 7.28 12.94
CA PRO A 26 23.95 6.32 13.91
C PRO A 26 22.64 6.86 14.46
N LEU A 27 21.58 6.05 14.36
CA LEU A 27 20.26 6.40 14.87
C LEU A 27 20.34 6.82 16.34
N THR A 28 19.66 7.91 16.68
CA THR A 28 19.58 8.31 18.08
C THR A 28 18.84 7.24 18.90
N PRO A 29 19.05 7.16 20.23
CA PRO A 29 18.31 6.22 21.07
C PRO A 29 16.78 6.36 20.94
N VAL A 30 16.31 7.60 20.78
CA VAL A 30 14.90 7.94 20.56
C VAL A 30 14.42 7.40 19.20
N GLN A 31 15.14 7.67 18.12
CA GLN A 31 14.79 7.17 16.79
C GLN A 31 14.77 5.64 16.75
N SER A 32 15.74 4.99 17.40
CA SER A 32 15.80 3.53 17.49
C SER A 32 14.60 2.95 18.24
N TRP A 33 14.19 3.60 19.33
CA TRP A 33 12.99 3.22 20.08
C TRP A 33 11.71 3.41 19.25
N ILE A 34 11.55 4.56 18.56
CA ILE A 34 10.39 4.82 17.70
C ILE A 34 10.30 3.81 16.56
N GLN A 35 11.40 3.59 15.83
CA GLN A 35 11.40 2.63 14.72
C GLN A 35 11.04 1.22 15.20
N PHE A 36 11.58 0.80 16.35
CA PHE A 36 11.26 -0.49 16.93
C PHE A 36 9.81 -0.57 17.43
N ALA A 37 9.28 0.51 18.00
CA ALA A 37 7.88 0.63 18.40
C ALA A 37 6.93 0.49 17.19
N LEU A 38 7.26 1.10 16.05
CA LEU A 38 6.45 0.96 14.83
C LEU A 38 6.48 -0.47 14.26
N VAL A 39 7.60 -1.19 14.36
CA VAL A 39 7.68 -2.63 13.98
C VAL A 39 6.76 -3.48 14.86
N ILE A 40 6.72 -3.17 16.15
CA ILE A 40 5.81 -3.82 17.09
C ILE A 40 4.35 -3.52 16.75
N GLU A 41 4.04 -2.27 16.43
CA GLU A 41 2.70 -1.84 16.05
C GLU A 41 2.21 -2.61 14.81
N GLU A 42 3.07 -2.76 13.80
CA GLU A 42 2.80 -3.58 12.62
C GLU A 42 2.54 -5.05 12.97
N LYS A 43 3.34 -5.63 13.88
CA LYS A 43 3.11 -7.00 14.36
C LYS A 43 1.78 -7.15 15.11
N GLN A 44 1.41 -6.17 15.93
CA GLN A 44 0.10 -6.16 16.59
C GLN A 44 -1.04 -6.12 15.55
N LEU A 45 -0.91 -5.32 14.50
CA LEU A 45 -1.89 -5.29 13.40
C LEU A 45 -2.00 -6.63 12.69
N ASP A 46 -0.88 -7.27 12.32
CA ASP A 46 -0.86 -8.58 11.67
C ASP A 46 -1.54 -9.65 12.55
N ILE A 47 -1.26 -9.66 13.86
CA ILE A 47 -1.91 -10.60 14.78
C ILE A 47 -3.42 -10.34 14.87
N ARG A 48 -3.86 -9.07 14.97
CA ARG A 48 -5.29 -8.70 14.98
C ARG A 48 -6.00 -9.12 13.69
N MET A 49 -5.34 -9.01 12.54
CA MET A 49 -5.88 -9.49 11.26
C MET A 49 -6.07 -11.00 11.26
N ARG A 50 -5.03 -11.75 11.62
CA ARG A 50 -5.07 -13.22 11.64
C ARG A 50 -6.06 -13.75 12.68
N ALA A 51 -6.14 -13.10 13.83
CA ALA A 51 -7.12 -13.43 14.86
C ALA A 51 -8.56 -13.29 14.34
N ARG A 52 -8.86 -12.24 13.57
CA ARG A 52 -10.18 -12.08 12.93
C ARG A 52 -10.47 -13.13 11.87
N ARG A 53 -9.51 -13.43 11.00
CA ARG A 53 -9.68 -14.52 10.00
C ARG A 53 -9.93 -15.87 10.67
N LEU A 54 -9.33 -16.12 11.83
CA LEU A 54 -9.54 -17.34 12.61
C LEU A 54 -10.92 -17.44 13.25
N VAL A 55 -11.60 -16.31 13.51
CA VAL A 55 -13.01 -16.34 13.93
C VAL A 55 -13.88 -16.90 12.81
N ASN A 56 -13.55 -16.58 11.55
CA ASN A 56 -14.29 -17.04 10.37
C ASN A 56 -13.82 -18.42 9.87
N HIS A 57 -12.57 -18.81 10.15
CA HIS A 57 -11.98 -20.07 9.71
C HIS A 57 -11.27 -20.78 10.86
N ASP A 58 -11.95 -21.76 11.49
CA ASP A 58 -11.46 -22.42 12.70
C ASP A 58 -10.46 -23.56 12.39
N GLY A 59 -9.21 -23.20 12.16
CA GLY A 59 -8.09 -24.15 11.98
C GLY A 59 -7.21 -24.27 13.22
N LEU A 60 -7.11 -25.47 13.81
CA LEU A 60 -6.24 -25.73 14.98
C LEU A 60 -4.77 -25.35 14.71
N THR A 61 -4.26 -25.66 13.52
CA THR A 61 -2.89 -25.31 13.10
C THR A 61 -2.67 -23.80 13.07
N ASP A 62 -3.67 -23.04 12.64
CA ASP A 62 -3.57 -21.59 12.53
C ASP A 62 -3.68 -20.91 13.90
N ARG A 63 -4.46 -21.48 14.84
CA ARG A 63 -4.43 -21.06 16.26
C ARG A 63 -3.05 -21.24 16.88
N VAL A 64 -2.37 -22.36 16.61
CA VAL A 64 -0.99 -22.58 17.09
C VAL A 64 -0.01 -21.57 16.48
N LYS A 65 -0.14 -21.26 15.18
CA LYS A 65 0.67 -20.21 14.53
C LYS A 65 0.40 -18.84 15.16
N LEU A 66 -0.86 -18.50 15.44
CA LEU A 66 -1.24 -17.25 16.10
C LEU A 66 -0.60 -17.15 17.50
N GLN A 67 -0.63 -18.23 18.28
CA GLN A 67 -0.03 -18.24 19.60
C GLN A 67 1.50 -18.03 19.53
N LYS A 68 2.19 -18.66 18.57
CA LYS A 68 3.62 -18.42 18.33
C LYS A 68 3.92 -16.95 18.02
N LEU A 69 3.05 -16.28 17.24
CA LEU A 69 3.20 -14.85 16.96
C LEU A 69 3.02 -14.00 18.23
N ARG A 70 2.05 -14.32 19.08
CA ARG A 70 1.86 -13.66 20.38
C ARG A 70 3.05 -13.84 21.31
N ASP A 71 3.63 -15.04 21.36
CA ASP A 71 4.81 -15.29 22.18
C ASP A 71 6.04 -14.54 21.64
N SER A 72 6.20 -14.45 20.30
CA SER A 72 7.20 -13.58 19.69
C SER A 72 6.98 -12.10 20.05
N LEU A 73 5.72 -11.64 20.06
CA LEU A 73 5.37 -10.26 20.43
C LEU A 73 5.75 -9.97 21.89
N LYS A 74 5.56 -10.90 22.83
CA LYS A 74 6.01 -10.75 24.22
C LYS A 74 7.51 -10.47 24.31
N THR A 75 8.33 -11.22 23.57
CA THR A 75 9.78 -11.01 23.56
C THR A 75 10.14 -9.61 23.01
N LEU A 76 9.45 -9.16 21.96
CA LEU A 76 9.65 -7.83 21.40
C LEU A 76 9.22 -6.73 22.40
N MET A 77 8.15 -6.92 23.18
CA MET A 77 7.73 -5.95 24.21
C MET A 77 8.82 -5.74 25.26
N VAL A 78 9.50 -6.81 25.68
CA VAL A 78 10.61 -6.72 26.63
C VAL A 78 11.77 -5.92 26.05
N GLN A 79 12.08 -6.12 24.77
CA GLN A 79 13.11 -5.33 24.08
C GLN A 79 12.71 -3.86 23.96
N LEU A 80 11.44 -3.57 23.67
CA LEU A 80 10.92 -2.20 23.59
C LEU A 80 11.10 -1.46 24.91
N ASN A 81 10.76 -2.10 26.03
CA ASN A 81 10.92 -1.51 27.36
C ASN A 81 12.39 -1.14 27.65
N LYS A 82 13.35 -1.96 27.20
CA LYS A 82 14.78 -1.67 27.32
C LYS A 82 15.18 -0.46 26.48
N LEU A 83 14.70 -0.37 25.24
CA LEU A 83 14.95 0.78 24.37
C LEU A 83 14.32 2.06 24.90
N GLN A 84 13.11 1.96 25.44
CA GLN A 84 12.40 3.07 26.07
C GLN A 84 13.19 3.62 27.27
N ALA A 85 13.71 2.74 28.13
CA ALA A 85 14.57 3.13 29.25
C ALA A 85 15.86 3.81 28.77
N LYS A 86 16.49 3.28 27.72
CA LYS A 86 17.70 3.87 27.11
C LYS A 86 17.44 5.24 26.48
N ALA A 87 16.25 5.45 25.92
CA ALA A 87 15.83 6.72 25.35
C ALA A 87 15.34 7.74 26.40
N GLY A 88 15.22 7.34 27.68
CA GLY A 88 14.75 8.19 28.77
C GLY A 88 13.27 8.57 28.67
N VAL A 89 12.46 7.79 27.94
CA VAL A 89 11.06 8.12 27.67
C VAL A 89 10.16 7.67 28.83
N VAL A 90 9.52 8.62 29.48
CA VAL A 90 8.52 8.37 30.53
C VAL A 90 7.13 8.29 29.89
N ALA A 91 6.38 7.24 30.23
CA ALA A 91 5.01 7.08 29.76
C ALA A 91 4.11 8.13 30.43
N THR A 92 3.40 8.93 29.63
CA THR A 92 2.32 9.77 30.12
C THR A 92 1.12 8.88 30.39
N GLY A 93 0.59 8.90 31.62
CA GLY A 93 -0.49 7.99 32.07
C GLY A 93 -1.84 8.13 31.35
N ARG A 94 -1.91 8.86 30.23
CA ARG A 94 -3.11 9.07 29.43
C ARG A 94 -3.00 8.23 28.16
N GLN A 95 -3.66 7.08 28.15
CA GLN A 95 -3.79 6.25 26.96
C GLN A 95 -5.15 6.52 26.34
N ASP A 96 -5.18 7.19 25.20
CA ASP A 96 -6.41 7.30 24.42
C ASP A 96 -6.57 5.98 23.67
N ILE A 97 -7.44 5.10 24.19
CA ILE A 97 -7.86 3.88 23.49
C ILE A 97 -8.72 4.34 22.32
N ASP A 98 -8.09 4.62 21.18
CA ASP A 98 -8.82 4.98 19.98
C ASP A 98 -9.48 3.74 19.38
N ILE A 99 -10.76 3.59 19.70
CA ILE A 99 -11.68 2.59 19.17
C ILE A 99 -11.83 2.73 17.64
N SER A 100 -11.42 3.86 17.05
CA SER A 100 -11.52 4.10 15.60
C SER A 100 -10.62 3.19 14.74
N ASP A 101 -9.67 2.46 15.34
CA ASP A 101 -8.92 1.38 14.67
C ASP A 101 -9.82 0.14 14.36
N GLN A 102 -11.11 0.16 14.75
CA GLN A 102 -12.09 -0.89 14.44
C GLN A 102 -12.67 -0.82 13.02
N ILE A 103 -12.53 0.28 12.29
CA ILE A 103 -12.81 0.27 10.85
C ILE A 103 -11.58 -0.26 10.13
N LEU A 104 -11.29 -1.53 10.40
CA LEU A 104 -10.53 -2.32 9.47
C LEU A 104 -11.37 -2.38 8.21
N ILE A 105 -10.97 -1.65 7.18
CA ILE A 105 -11.56 -1.84 5.86
C ILE A 105 -11.35 -3.31 5.54
N ASP A 106 -12.45 -4.05 5.55
CA ASP A 106 -12.45 -5.44 5.18
C ASP A 106 -12.22 -5.49 3.68
N TRP A 107 -10.99 -5.84 3.28
CA TRP A 107 -10.60 -6.00 1.89
C TRP A 107 -10.96 -7.41 1.37
N GLU A 108 -11.73 -8.19 2.14
CA GLU A 108 -12.32 -9.44 1.69
C GLU A 108 -13.51 -9.15 0.75
N ASP A 109 -13.70 -10.02 -0.24
CA ASP A 109 -14.78 -9.86 -1.23
C ASP A 109 -16.10 -10.33 -0.61
N GLU A 110 -17.21 -9.73 -1.02
CA GLU A 110 -18.61 -9.94 -0.58
C GLU A 110 -19.19 -11.37 -0.81
N GLU A 111 -18.36 -12.42 -0.87
CA GLU A 111 -18.84 -13.80 -1.02
C GLU A 111 -18.99 -14.57 0.30
N ASP A 112 -18.57 -14.02 1.45
CA ASP A 112 -18.61 -14.71 2.75
C ASP A 112 -19.25 -13.86 3.88
N VAL A 113 -20.27 -13.07 3.55
CA VAL A 113 -21.02 -12.31 4.58
C VAL A 113 -21.99 -13.24 5.32
N LEU A 114 -21.49 -13.87 6.39
CA LEU A 114 -22.34 -14.31 7.49
C LEU A 114 -22.30 -13.28 8.62
N ALA A 115 -23.49 -12.99 9.16
CA ALA A 115 -23.86 -11.92 10.09
C ALA A 115 -22.87 -11.59 11.24
N PRO A 116 -22.90 -10.36 11.78
CA PRO A 116 -22.00 -9.92 12.85
C PRO A 116 -22.35 -10.64 14.16
N GLY A 117 -21.69 -11.77 14.40
CA GLY A 117 -21.75 -12.50 15.66
C GLY A 117 -20.92 -11.80 16.73
N SER A 118 -21.60 -11.25 17.74
CA SER A 118 -21.14 -10.92 19.10
C SER A 118 -19.84 -10.13 19.24
N GLY A 119 -19.96 -8.91 19.77
CA GLY A 119 -18.86 -7.98 20.04
C GLY A 119 -17.70 -8.58 20.87
N PRO A 120 -16.49 -8.00 20.77
CA PRO A 120 -15.31 -8.56 21.39
C PRO A 120 -15.45 -8.44 22.91
N THR A 121 -15.37 -9.58 23.59
CA THR A 121 -14.90 -9.60 24.98
C THR A 121 -13.61 -8.78 25.03
N VAL A 122 -13.55 -7.80 25.93
CA VAL A 122 -12.36 -6.96 26.16
C VAL A 122 -11.29 -7.86 26.78
N ASN A 123 -10.67 -8.68 25.94
CA ASN A 123 -9.56 -9.52 26.33
C ASN A 123 -8.34 -8.62 26.54
N LYS A 124 -7.63 -8.83 27.65
CA LYS A 124 -6.31 -8.25 27.95
C LYS A 124 -5.24 -8.89 27.05
N ASP A 125 -5.53 -9.03 25.76
CA ASP A 125 -4.62 -9.62 24.80
C ASP A 125 -3.51 -8.59 24.51
N ILE A 126 -2.26 -9.04 24.58
CA ILE A 126 -1.05 -8.21 24.34
C ILE A 126 -1.11 -7.49 22.98
N ASP A 127 -1.87 -8.04 22.04
CA ASP A 127 -2.07 -7.49 20.70
C ASP A 127 -2.91 -6.20 20.73
N LEU A 128 -3.65 -5.93 21.80
CA LEU A 128 -4.47 -4.72 22.01
C LEU A 128 -3.78 -3.68 22.91
N GLN A 129 -2.63 -4.01 23.50
CA GLN A 129 -1.93 -3.10 24.40
C GLN A 129 -1.39 -1.89 23.62
N PRO A 130 -1.77 -0.65 23.99
CA PRO A 130 -1.27 0.53 23.33
C PRO A 130 0.23 0.70 23.60
N ILE A 131 0.98 0.98 22.54
CA ILE A 131 2.42 1.19 22.60
C ILE A 131 2.69 2.62 23.09
N CYS A 132 3.75 2.79 23.90
CA CYS A 132 4.25 4.09 24.32
C CYS A 132 4.72 4.87 23.09
N LEU A 133 3.85 5.71 22.51
CA LEU A 133 4.15 6.57 21.37
C LEU A 133 3.37 7.89 21.53
N PRO A 134 3.93 9.03 21.09
CA PRO A 134 3.26 10.34 21.18
C PRO A 134 1.85 10.35 20.59
N SER A 135 1.67 9.71 19.44
CA SER A 135 0.36 9.60 18.77
C SER A 135 -0.69 8.73 19.45
N ASN A 136 -0.28 7.91 20.42
CA ASN A 136 -1.16 7.12 21.28
C ASN A 136 -1.49 7.89 22.58
N GLY A 137 -0.97 9.11 22.73
CA GLY A 137 -1.07 9.91 23.96
C GLY A 137 -0.15 9.43 25.09
N ALA A 138 0.56 8.31 24.88
CA ALA A 138 1.30 7.59 25.89
C ALA A 138 2.74 8.08 26.09
N ALA A 139 3.26 8.94 25.20
CA ALA A 139 4.58 9.56 25.35
C ALA A 139 4.52 11.09 25.15
N SER A 140 5.57 11.77 25.60
CA SER A 140 5.69 13.22 25.45
C SER A 140 5.64 13.68 23.99
N LYS A 141 4.97 14.81 23.75
CA LYS A 141 4.87 15.45 22.42
C LYS A 141 6.21 15.92 21.87
N ILE A 142 7.26 15.97 22.69
CA ILE A 142 8.63 16.32 22.26
C ILE A 142 9.12 15.37 21.15
N TYR A 143 8.70 14.10 21.19
CA TYR A 143 9.10 13.09 20.20
C TYR A 143 8.16 13.00 18.99
N ALA A 144 7.17 13.89 18.88
CA ALA A 144 6.15 13.84 17.84
C ALA A 144 6.73 14.07 16.44
N SER A 145 7.77 14.91 16.30
CA SER A 145 8.45 15.14 15.02
C SER A 145 9.16 13.88 14.51
N ASP A 146 9.90 13.22 15.40
CA ASP A 146 10.65 12.00 15.07
C ASP A 146 9.69 10.84 14.73
N GLU A 147 8.57 10.74 15.45
CA GLU A 147 7.52 9.78 15.16
C GLU A 147 6.84 10.06 13.81
N LEU A 148 6.57 11.33 13.52
CA LEU A 148 5.94 11.75 12.28
C LEU A 148 6.81 11.36 11.07
N GLU A 149 8.11 11.67 11.10
CA GLU A 149 9.04 11.29 10.03
C GLU A 149 9.12 9.78 9.85
N ALA A 150 9.24 9.03 10.95
CA ALA A 150 9.30 7.57 10.91
C ALA A 150 8.03 6.97 10.29
N ARG A 151 6.85 7.54 10.59
CA ARG A 151 5.58 7.09 10.01
C ARG A 151 5.41 7.44 8.55
N ILE A 152 5.87 8.61 8.12
CA ILE A 152 5.88 8.98 6.69
C ILE A 152 6.73 7.98 5.91
N SER A 153 7.93 7.69 6.41
CA SER A 153 8.83 6.69 5.80
C SER A 153 8.17 5.32 5.72
N LYS A 154 7.52 4.88 6.81
CA LYS A 154 6.81 3.59 6.87
C LYS A 154 5.60 3.53 5.92
N ALA A 155 4.80 4.60 5.85
CA ALA A 155 3.66 4.70 4.94
C ALA A 155 4.11 4.63 3.47
N ARG A 156 5.19 5.35 3.11
CA ARG A 156 5.79 5.27 1.76
C ARG A 156 6.28 3.86 1.44
N SER A 157 6.95 3.21 2.39
CA SER A 157 7.40 1.81 2.24
C SER A 157 6.22 0.86 2.01
N HIS A 158 5.12 0.99 2.77
CA HIS A 158 3.92 0.18 2.55
C HIS A 158 3.28 0.43 1.18
N LEU A 159 3.21 1.69 0.72
CA LEU A 159 2.73 1.98 -0.64
C LEU A 159 3.61 1.34 -1.71
N ASN A 160 4.94 1.35 -1.56
CA ASN A 160 5.84 0.66 -2.48
C ASN A 160 5.57 -0.85 -2.49
N GLN A 161 5.44 -1.46 -1.32
CA GLN A 161 5.16 -2.89 -1.21
C GLN A 161 3.81 -3.26 -1.84
N ILE A 162 2.78 -2.41 -1.66
CA ILE A 162 1.47 -2.60 -2.30
C ILE A 162 1.62 -2.58 -3.84
N ARG A 163 2.40 -1.65 -4.40
CA ARG A 163 2.63 -1.59 -5.86
C ARG A 163 3.31 -2.86 -6.37
N GLU A 164 4.36 -3.30 -5.69
CA GLU A 164 5.10 -4.52 -6.05
C GLU A 164 4.19 -5.75 -6.01
N LEU A 165 3.41 -5.91 -4.94
CA LEU A 165 2.48 -7.03 -4.80
C LEU A 165 1.33 -6.98 -5.82
N ILE A 166 0.83 -5.81 -6.19
CA ILE A 166 -0.17 -5.68 -7.24
C ILE A 166 0.40 -6.09 -8.60
N ALA A 167 1.65 -5.70 -8.90
CA ALA A 167 2.34 -6.10 -10.12
C ALA A 167 2.52 -7.61 -10.17
N GLU A 168 3.04 -8.22 -9.09
CA GLU A 168 3.24 -9.66 -8.98
C GLU A 168 1.91 -10.43 -9.08
N ARG A 169 0.86 -9.98 -8.37
CA ARG A 169 -0.48 -10.59 -8.44
C ARG A 169 -1.03 -10.56 -9.87
N SER A 170 -0.85 -9.45 -10.57
CA SER A 170 -1.29 -9.30 -11.96
C SER A 170 -0.53 -10.26 -12.88
N PHE A 171 0.80 -10.36 -12.69
CA PHE A 171 1.65 -11.25 -13.45
C PHE A 171 1.28 -12.72 -13.23
N GLN A 172 1.14 -13.17 -11.98
CA GLN A 172 0.74 -14.53 -11.62
C GLN A 172 -0.61 -14.91 -12.23
N PHE A 173 -1.58 -14.00 -12.22
CA PHE A 173 -2.88 -14.25 -12.84
C PHE A 173 -2.77 -14.44 -14.36
N LYS A 174 -2.01 -13.57 -15.04
CA LYS A 174 -1.84 -13.60 -16.49
C LYS A 174 -1.02 -14.82 -16.96
N GLU A 175 0.11 -15.09 -16.34
CA GLU A 175 1.05 -16.11 -16.80
C GLU A 175 0.76 -17.50 -16.22
N VAL A 176 0.41 -17.62 -14.93
CA VAL A 176 0.22 -18.93 -14.30
C VAL A 176 -1.24 -19.38 -14.33
N VAL A 177 -2.18 -18.52 -13.91
CA VAL A 177 -3.59 -18.91 -13.81
C VAL A 177 -4.27 -19.00 -15.18
N ARG A 178 -4.02 -18.02 -16.06
CA ARG A 178 -4.67 -17.95 -17.38
C ARG A 178 -3.98 -18.83 -18.43
N LYS A 179 -2.64 -18.84 -18.49
CA LYS A 179 -1.88 -19.64 -19.48
C LYS A 179 -1.45 -21.02 -18.96
N GLY A 180 -1.74 -21.35 -17.71
CA GLY A 180 -1.35 -22.62 -17.11
C GLY A 180 -1.88 -23.83 -17.90
N PRO A 181 -1.01 -24.75 -18.36
CA PRO A 181 -1.41 -25.84 -19.27
C PRO A 181 -2.21 -26.94 -18.58
N ARG A 182 -2.08 -27.10 -17.26
CA ARG A 182 -2.70 -28.17 -16.46
C ARG A 182 -3.52 -27.59 -15.33
N LYS A 183 -4.58 -28.30 -14.93
CA LYS A 183 -5.44 -27.93 -13.79
C LYS A 183 -4.63 -27.69 -12.51
N GLY A 184 -3.70 -28.60 -12.17
CA GLY A 184 -2.88 -28.47 -10.96
C GLY A 184 -2.01 -27.21 -10.93
N VAL A 185 -1.48 -26.76 -12.07
CA VAL A 185 -0.71 -25.50 -12.17
C VAL A 185 -1.63 -24.31 -11.93
N ARG A 186 -2.82 -24.31 -12.54
CA ARG A 186 -3.81 -23.25 -12.37
C ARG A 186 -4.30 -23.14 -10.92
N THR A 187 -4.57 -24.27 -10.26
CA THR A 187 -4.97 -24.30 -8.85
C THR A 187 -3.87 -23.76 -7.94
N ARG A 188 -2.61 -24.16 -8.14
CA ARG A 188 -1.47 -23.58 -7.39
C ARG A 188 -1.32 -22.08 -7.64
N GLY A 189 -1.49 -21.64 -8.89
CA GLY A 189 -1.50 -20.22 -9.24
C GLY A 189 -2.62 -19.45 -8.53
N GLN A 190 -3.82 -20.03 -8.41
CA GLN A 190 -4.92 -19.42 -7.65
C GLN A 190 -4.59 -19.31 -6.16
N THR A 191 -3.97 -20.33 -5.57
CA THR A 191 -3.50 -20.26 -4.17
C THR A 191 -2.47 -19.14 -4.00
N ALA A 192 -1.50 -19.01 -4.91
CA ALA A 192 -0.52 -17.92 -4.87
C ALA A 192 -1.18 -16.53 -5.03
N VAL A 193 -2.16 -16.39 -5.93
CA VAL A 193 -2.93 -15.14 -6.09
C VAL A 193 -3.72 -14.80 -4.82
N LYS A 194 -4.26 -15.80 -4.12
CA LYS A 194 -4.94 -15.61 -2.82
C LYS A 194 -3.94 -15.12 -1.76
N GLU A 195 -2.78 -15.75 -1.66
CA GLU A 195 -1.73 -15.33 -0.73
C GLU A 195 -1.26 -13.89 -0.99
N LEU A 196 -1.05 -13.52 -2.26
CA LEU A 196 -0.71 -12.15 -2.64
C LEU A 196 -1.82 -11.16 -2.28
N LYS A 197 -3.11 -11.54 -2.43
CA LYS A 197 -4.24 -10.72 -1.97
C LYS A 197 -4.18 -10.49 -0.46
N ASP A 198 -3.87 -11.52 0.32
CA ASP A 198 -3.76 -11.43 1.78
C ASP A 198 -2.62 -10.51 2.22
N GLN A 199 -1.47 -10.57 1.54
CA GLN A 199 -0.33 -9.69 1.79
C GLN A 199 -0.63 -8.23 1.43
N ILE A 200 -1.31 -8.00 0.30
CA ILE A 200 -1.77 -6.67 -0.10
C ILE A 200 -2.70 -6.09 0.96
N SER A 201 -3.66 -6.89 1.46
CA SER A 201 -4.59 -6.48 2.53
C SER A 201 -3.85 -6.06 3.80
N MET A 202 -2.82 -6.82 4.19
CA MET A 202 -2.00 -6.49 5.37
C MET A 202 -1.28 -5.16 5.22
N HIS A 203 -0.60 -4.93 4.10
CA HIS A 203 0.09 -3.65 3.86
C HIS A 203 -0.88 -2.48 3.70
N ALA A 204 -2.07 -2.69 3.11
CA ALA A 204 -3.10 -1.67 2.99
C ALA A 204 -3.62 -1.20 4.36
N GLN A 205 -3.78 -2.14 5.30
CA GLN A 205 -4.20 -1.83 6.66
C GLN A 205 -3.08 -1.16 7.46
N ALA A 206 -1.85 -1.64 7.35
CA ALA A 206 -0.69 -0.98 7.95
C ALA A 206 -0.51 0.46 7.43
N TYR A 207 -0.66 0.66 6.12
CA TYR A 207 -0.66 2.00 5.50
C TYR A 207 -1.78 2.88 6.07
N SER A 208 -3.01 2.36 6.12
CA SER A 208 -4.17 3.11 6.63
C SER A 208 -3.95 3.51 8.09
N HIS A 209 -3.41 2.60 8.91
CA HIS A 209 -3.03 2.87 10.29
C HIS A 209 -1.95 3.95 10.38
N CYS A 210 -0.86 3.85 9.62
CA CYS A 210 0.15 4.91 9.59
C CYS A 210 -0.46 6.26 9.18
N ARG A 211 -1.41 6.28 8.24
CA ARG A 211 -2.05 7.50 7.78
C ARG A 211 -2.93 8.15 8.85
N THR A 212 -3.80 7.40 9.54
CA THR A 212 -4.64 7.98 10.62
C THR A 212 -3.78 8.63 11.70
N ARG A 213 -2.67 7.96 12.00
CA ARG A 213 -1.64 8.37 12.92
C ARG A 213 -0.84 9.61 12.48
N ILE A 214 -0.49 9.72 11.19
CA ILE A 214 0.12 10.92 10.59
C ILE A 214 -0.83 12.12 10.71
N VAL A 215 -2.13 11.92 10.48
CA VAL A 215 -3.15 12.98 10.64
C VAL A 215 -3.22 13.44 12.10
N LYS A 216 -3.21 12.52 13.07
CA LYS A 216 -3.22 12.85 14.50
C LYS A 216 -2.00 13.65 14.96
N LEU A 217 -0.84 13.40 14.35
CA LEU A 217 0.39 14.12 14.65
C LEU A 217 0.45 15.53 14.02
N GLY A 218 -0.55 15.90 13.21
CA GLY A 218 -0.63 17.24 12.62
C GLY A 218 0.33 17.44 11.44
N ALA A 219 0.44 16.46 10.54
CA ALA A 219 1.27 16.57 9.36
C ALA A 219 0.81 17.68 8.39
N ASN A 220 1.76 18.22 7.62
CA ASN A 220 1.49 19.23 6.60
C ASN A 220 0.53 18.72 5.51
N ASP A 221 -0.26 19.62 4.94
CA ASP A 221 -1.22 19.30 3.88
C ASP A 221 -0.56 18.69 2.64
N GLU A 222 0.66 19.11 2.30
CA GLU A 222 1.45 18.54 1.19
C GLU A 222 1.68 17.02 1.39
N ILE A 223 1.99 16.61 2.61
CA ILE A 223 2.23 15.20 2.96
C ILE A 223 0.90 14.43 2.93
N LEU A 224 -0.20 15.05 3.37
CA LEU A 224 -1.52 14.43 3.32
C LEU A 224 -2.08 14.31 1.89
N GLN A 225 -1.68 15.20 0.99
CA GLN A 225 -1.97 15.13 -0.45
C GLN A 225 -1.13 14.05 -1.15
N GLU A 226 0.12 13.85 -0.72
CA GLU A 226 0.95 12.73 -1.18
C GLU A 226 0.35 11.38 -0.70
N LEU A 227 0.11 11.26 0.60
CA LEU A 227 -0.38 10.07 1.31
C LEU A 227 -1.91 10.11 1.45
N ARG A 228 -2.61 9.89 0.34
CA ARG A 228 -4.08 9.92 0.26
C ARG A 228 -4.73 8.71 0.96
N ILE A 229 -6.04 8.80 1.22
CA ILE A 229 -6.83 7.67 1.70
C ILE A 229 -6.81 6.58 0.63
N LEU A 230 -6.54 5.34 1.03
CA LEU A 230 -6.51 4.19 0.14
C LEU A 230 -7.92 3.60 0.04
N THR A 231 -8.41 3.37 -1.17
CA THR A 231 -9.73 2.79 -1.44
C THR A 231 -9.62 1.41 -2.10
N LYS A 232 -10.70 0.61 -2.09
CA LYS A 232 -10.77 -0.73 -2.75
C LYS A 232 -10.42 -0.66 -4.23
N GLU A 233 -10.78 0.43 -4.89
CA GLU A 233 -10.50 0.66 -6.31
C GLU A 233 -9.01 0.86 -6.59
N ASP A 234 -8.28 1.46 -5.64
CA ASP A 234 -6.85 1.75 -5.80
C ASP A 234 -5.97 0.50 -5.81
N ILE A 235 -6.43 -0.54 -5.11
CA ILE A 235 -5.69 -1.79 -4.91
C ILE A 235 -6.02 -2.82 -6.01
N LYS A 236 -7.02 -2.54 -6.85
CA LYS A 236 -7.46 -3.47 -7.88
C LYS A 236 -6.33 -3.77 -8.86
N SER A 237 -6.04 -5.06 -9.02
CA SER A 237 -5.05 -5.53 -10.00
C SER A 237 -5.50 -5.16 -11.41
N SER A 238 -4.64 -4.45 -12.14
CA SER A 238 -4.90 -4.02 -13.51
C SER A 238 -3.90 -4.67 -14.46
N THR A 239 -4.41 -5.40 -15.46
CA THR A 239 -3.59 -5.95 -16.54
C THR A 239 -2.97 -4.88 -17.42
N ALA A 240 -3.46 -3.64 -17.37
CA ALA A 240 -2.88 -2.49 -18.06
C ALA A 240 -1.45 -2.20 -17.58
N ILE A 241 -1.12 -2.53 -16.33
CA ILE A 241 0.24 -2.37 -15.77
C ILE A 241 1.24 -3.26 -16.52
N LEU A 242 0.82 -4.45 -16.97
CA LEU A 242 1.71 -5.43 -17.60
C LEU A 242 1.97 -5.16 -19.09
N ASN A 243 1.07 -4.44 -19.76
CA ASN A 243 1.14 -4.18 -21.20
C ASN A 243 0.77 -2.70 -21.49
N PRO A 244 1.68 -1.73 -21.26
CA PRO A 244 1.37 -0.31 -21.41
C PRO A 244 1.02 0.09 -22.86
N ASN A 245 1.51 -0.65 -23.85
CA ASN A 245 1.35 -0.34 -25.28
C ASN A 245 0.18 -1.11 -25.94
N LEU A 246 -0.75 -1.68 -25.18
CA LEU A 246 -1.91 -2.35 -25.76
C LEU A 246 -2.84 -1.32 -26.44
N LEU A 247 -3.42 -1.65 -27.59
CA LEU A 247 -4.41 -0.80 -28.25
C LEU A 247 -5.57 -0.48 -27.28
N GLY A 248 -5.89 0.81 -27.13
CA GLY A 248 -6.87 1.29 -26.15
C GLY A 248 -6.33 1.52 -24.73
N SER A 249 -5.00 1.40 -24.49
CA SER A 249 -4.38 1.64 -23.19
C SER A 249 -4.63 3.06 -22.64
N THR A 250 -4.79 4.04 -23.53
CA THR A 250 -5.10 5.44 -23.20
C THR A 250 -6.41 5.62 -22.43
N LYS A 251 -7.35 4.66 -22.50
CA LYS A 251 -8.62 4.70 -21.77
C LYS A 251 -8.51 4.22 -20.32
N PHE A 252 -7.45 3.49 -19.97
CA PHE A 252 -7.28 2.96 -18.61
C PHE A 252 -6.60 4.01 -17.72
N ARG A 253 -7.35 4.60 -16.80
CA ARG A 253 -6.80 5.48 -15.77
C ARG A 253 -6.21 4.61 -14.64
N LEU A 254 -4.90 4.72 -14.41
CA LEU A 254 -4.25 4.08 -13.27
C LEU A 254 -4.66 4.78 -11.96
N SER A 255 -4.70 4.03 -10.86
CA SER A 255 -4.95 4.57 -9.52
C SER A 255 -3.88 5.60 -9.13
N TRP A 256 -4.24 6.50 -8.21
CA TRP A 256 -3.33 7.53 -7.70
C TRP A 256 -2.03 6.93 -7.14
N ILE A 257 -2.06 5.70 -6.63
CA ILE A 257 -0.88 5.03 -6.10
C ILE A 257 0.23 4.91 -7.15
N TRP A 258 -0.06 4.92 -8.45
CA TRP A 258 0.97 4.76 -9.50
C TRP A 258 1.65 6.05 -9.94
N TYR A 259 1.08 7.23 -9.64
CA TYR A 259 1.70 8.51 -10.06
C TYR A 259 2.66 9.02 -9.00
N SER A 260 3.83 9.51 -9.45
CA SER A 260 4.72 10.31 -8.61
C SER A 260 4.11 11.69 -8.35
N VAL A 261 4.44 12.32 -7.22
CA VAL A 261 3.95 13.65 -6.83
C VAL A 261 4.15 14.67 -7.97
N HIS A 262 5.30 14.63 -8.65
CA HIS A 262 5.62 15.51 -9.78
C HIS A 262 4.74 15.31 -11.02
N GLN A 263 4.28 14.07 -11.29
CA GLN A 263 3.36 13.81 -12.41
C GLN A 263 1.92 14.25 -12.10
N ARG A 264 1.57 14.42 -10.81
CA ARG A 264 0.24 14.87 -10.38
C ARG A 264 0.03 16.37 -10.54
N PHE A 265 1.10 17.17 -10.51
CA PHE A 265 1.04 18.64 -10.60
C PHE A 265 1.40 19.21 -11.99
N GLY A 266 1.52 18.36 -13.02
CA GLY A 266 1.66 18.83 -14.39
C GLY A 266 0.35 19.44 -14.92
N PRO A 267 0.39 20.52 -15.73
CA PRO A 267 -0.76 21.31 -16.15
C PRO A 267 -1.56 20.64 -17.28
N ARG A 268 -1.90 19.35 -17.15
CA ARG A 268 -2.57 18.60 -18.22
C ARG A 268 -3.95 18.04 -17.85
N TRP A 269 -4.42 18.23 -16.62
CA TRP A 269 -5.72 17.71 -16.18
C TRP A 269 -6.58 18.71 -15.40
N ALA A 270 -6.23 20.01 -15.39
CA ALA A 270 -7.19 21.04 -15.02
C ALA A 270 -8.32 21.04 -16.06
N LEU A 271 -9.29 20.15 -15.86
CA LEU A 271 -10.62 20.23 -16.43
C LEU A 271 -11.20 21.53 -15.86
N ASP A 272 -11.08 22.57 -16.65
CA ASP A 272 -11.79 23.82 -16.47
C ASP A 272 -13.29 23.51 -16.58
N PRO A 273 -14.09 23.60 -15.50
CA PRO A 273 -15.52 23.32 -15.56
C PRO A 273 -16.31 24.46 -16.24
N THR A 274 -15.62 25.50 -16.73
CA THR A 274 -16.24 26.72 -17.26
C THR A 274 -16.13 26.89 -18.79
N ALA A 275 -15.64 25.88 -19.51
CA ALA A 275 -15.71 25.88 -20.97
C ALA A 275 -17.18 25.67 -21.43
N THR A 276 -17.91 26.76 -21.58
CA THR A 276 -19.22 26.81 -22.22
C THR A 276 -19.13 26.33 -23.68
N PRO A 277 -20.12 25.56 -24.16
CA PRO A 277 -20.10 24.99 -25.51
C PRO A 277 -20.81 25.94 -26.48
N ASP A 278 -20.24 27.11 -26.76
CA ASP A 278 -20.80 28.03 -27.76
C ASP A 278 -19.72 28.55 -28.70
N ALA A 279 -19.57 27.87 -29.83
CA ALA A 279 -18.99 28.43 -31.04
C ALA A 279 -19.53 27.65 -32.24
N ASP A 280 -20.72 28.06 -32.70
CA ASP A 280 -21.29 27.75 -34.00
C ASP A 280 -20.28 28.01 -35.12
N PRO A 281 -19.89 27.00 -35.93
CA PRO A 281 -19.04 27.22 -37.09
C PRO A 281 -19.87 27.13 -38.38
N ASN A 282 -20.94 27.91 -38.51
CA ASN A 282 -21.64 28.04 -39.80
C ASN A 282 -22.28 29.41 -39.98
N THR A 283 -21.47 30.36 -40.43
CA THR A 283 -21.95 31.57 -41.12
C THR A 283 -21.19 31.68 -42.43
N LEU A 284 -21.67 31.01 -43.47
CA LEU A 284 -21.41 31.38 -44.87
C LEU A 284 -22.66 31.02 -45.68
N SER A 285 -23.34 32.07 -46.13
CA SER A 285 -24.40 32.06 -47.13
C SER A 285 -23.90 31.45 -48.45
N GLY A 286 -24.68 30.53 -49.01
CA GLY A 286 -24.42 29.91 -50.30
C GLY A 286 -25.63 29.12 -50.77
N GLU A 287 -26.52 29.84 -51.43
CA GLU A 287 -27.75 29.45 -52.11
C GLU A 287 -27.56 28.30 -53.12
N ALA A 288 -28.28 27.18 -52.93
CA ALA A 288 -28.75 26.26 -53.97
C ALA A 288 -29.70 25.20 -53.39
N ASP A 289 -30.87 25.11 -54.02
CA ASP A 289 -32.07 24.33 -53.68
C ASP A 289 -31.96 22.79 -53.90
N PRO A 290 -32.99 22.00 -53.49
CA PRO A 290 -32.84 20.64 -52.96
C PRO A 290 -33.25 19.53 -53.94
N ALA A 291 -32.63 18.35 -53.79
CA ALA A 291 -33.26 17.04 -54.00
C ALA A 291 -32.26 15.91 -53.72
N THR A 292 -32.65 14.94 -52.90
CA THR A 292 -32.68 13.48 -53.16
C THR A 292 -32.44 12.69 -51.87
N VAL A 293 -33.36 11.75 -51.66
CA VAL A 293 -33.57 10.85 -50.52
C VAL A 293 -32.64 9.63 -50.59
N LEU A 294 -32.54 8.90 -49.47
CA LEU A 294 -32.13 7.48 -49.24
C LEU A 294 -30.80 7.35 -48.48
N GLU A 295 -30.84 6.98 -47.19
CA GLU A 295 -30.81 5.57 -46.73
C GLU A 295 -29.63 4.78 -47.30
N CYS A 296 -28.66 4.44 -46.45
CA CYS A 296 -28.01 3.14 -46.49
C CYS A 296 -27.29 2.84 -45.17
N GLU A 297 -27.53 1.63 -44.70
CA GLU A 297 -27.08 0.97 -43.50
C GLU A 297 -25.60 0.51 -43.56
N LEU A 298 -25.10 0.11 -42.38
CA LEU A 298 -24.09 -0.92 -42.10
C LEU A 298 -22.62 -0.66 -42.50
N PHE A 299 -21.75 -0.53 -41.49
CA PHE A 299 -20.84 -1.59 -41.01
C PHE A 299 -20.23 -1.23 -39.65
#